data_AF-A0A8D0CR11-F1
#
_entry.id   AF-A0A8D0CR11-F1
#
_cell.length_a   1.000
_cell.length_b   1.000
_cell.length_c   1.000
_cell.angle_alpha   90.00
_cell.angle_beta   90.00
_cell.angle_gamma   90.00
#
_symmetry.space_group_name_H-M   'P 1'
#
loop_
_entity.id
_entity.type
_entity.pdbx_description
1 polymer ?
#
loop_
_entity_poly.entity_id
_entity_poly.type
_entity_poly.pdbx_seq_one_letter_code
_entity_poly.pdbx_strand_id
1 'polypeptide(L)'
;MAHLAYQPLLPAGNKYLQQKWDKASYDLHRGKKIVLLNLNTVFLFIIYAICIKLEEEWTMKIQRENNMLMEKISHIMRTTGEIDNKNYYDSKSLGKEKRQLELLRITKENQMILSRLSQCRSHYNLRSWHEDWLKTLKVMDSIARYPRGRTNEQKVKNISSFFRSSSINLISTTCNFCTLNDLLNCII
;
A
#
# COMPACT_ATOMS: atom_id res chain seq x y z
N MET A 1 35.17 -83.36 48.92
CA MET A 1 34.82 -82.14 49.70
C MET A 1 34.13 -82.59 50.97
N ALA A 2 34.72 -82.31 52.13
CA ALA A 2 34.20 -82.76 53.42
C ALA A 2 32.84 -82.07 53.70
N HIS A 3 31.81 -82.88 53.96
CA HIS A 3 30.50 -82.39 54.39
C HIS A 3 30.67 -81.82 55.80
N LEU A 4 30.80 -80.50 55.93
CA LEU A 4 30.82 -79.83 57.24
C LEU A 4 29.50 -80.14 57.97
N ALA A 5 29.61 -80.68 59.19
CA ALA A 5 28.45 -80.97 60.02
C ALA A 5 27.72 -79.66 60.37
N TYR A 6 26.40 -79.66 60.24
CA TYR A 6 25.58 -78.49 60.51
C TYR A 6 25.71 -78.04 61.98
N GLN A 7 26.10 -76.77 62.18
CA GLN A 7 26.21 -76.13 63.49
C GLN A 7 25.04 -75.14 63.67
N PRO A 8 24.11 -75.40 64.59
CA PRO A 8 23.03 -74.48 64.88
C PRO A 8 23.55 -73.26 65.65
N LEU A 9 23.00 -72.09 65.35
CA LEU A 9 23.35 -70.82 66.00
C LEU A 9 22.95 -70.79 67.49
N LEU A 10 21.95 -71.59 67.85
CA LEU A 10 21.40 -71.71 69.19
C LEU A 10 21.52 -73.17 69.67
N PRO A 11 21.60 -73.41 71.00
CA PRO A 11 21.59 -74.77 71.53
C PRO A 11 20.32 -75.50 71.10
N ALA A 12 20.47 -76.65 70.43
CA ALA A 12 19.34 -77.43 69.92
C ALA A 12 19.43 -78.88 70.39
N GLY A 13 18.31 -79.41 70.89
CA GLY A 13 18.23 -80.81 71.36
C GLY A 13 18.39 -81.83 70.24
N ASN A 14 17.90 -81.53 69.02
CA ASN A 14 18.06 -82.37 67.83
C ASN A 14 18.59 -81.57 66.64
N LYS A 15 19.85 -81.81 66.28
CA LYS A 15 20.56 -81.09 65.21
C LYS A 15 19.97 -81.33 63.81
N TYR A 16 19.46 -82.54 63.55
CA TYR A 16 18.91 -82.88 62.23
C TYR A 16 17.60 -82.13 61.96
N LEU A 17 16.72 -82.05 62.97
CA LEU A 17 15.47 -81.31 62.86
C LEU A 17 15.72 -79.82 62.73
N GLN A 18 16.64 -79.26 63.53
CA GLN A 18 17.01 -77.84 63.44
C GLN A 18 17.56 -77.49 62.05
N GLN A 19 18.41 -78.36 61.47
CA GLN A 19 18.92 -78.18 60.11
C GLN A 19 17.80 -78.13 59.07
N LYS A 20 16.82 -79.03 59.18
CA LYS A 20 15.66 -79.06 58.27
C LYS A 20 14.84 -77.77 58.37
N TRP A 21 14.66 -77.26 59.58
CA TRP A 21 13.86 -76.05 59.84
C TRP A 21 14.56 -74.79 59.34
N ASP A 22 15.84 -74.65 59.64
CA ASP A 22 16.66 -73.53 59.15
C ASP A 22 16.74 -73.53 57.63
N LYS A 23 16.89 -74.72 57.03
CA LYS A 23 16.90 -74.86 55.56
C LYS A 23 15.54 -74.46 54.96
N ALA A 24 14.43 -74.94 55.53
CA ALA A 24 13.09 -74.56 55.06
C ALA A 24 12.83 -73.05 55.21
N SER A 25 13.25 -72.44 56.32
CA SER A 25 13.12 -70.99 56.56
C SER A 25 13.99 -70.18 55.60
N TYR A 26 15.22 -70.64 55.36
CA TYR A 26 16.13 -70.05 54.37
C TYR A 26 15.57 -70.13 52.95
N ASP A 27 15.05 -71.29 52.56
CA ASP A 27 14.46 -71.50 51.23
C ASP A 27 13.22 -70.60 51.03
N LEU A 28 12.39 -70.44 52.08
CA LEU A 28 11.25 -69.52 52.08
C LEU A 28 11.66 -68.03 51.97
N HIS A 29 12.69 -67.62 52.71
CA HIS A 29 13.25 -66.27 52.62
C HIS A 29 13.86 -65.99 51.23
N ARG A 30 14.60 -66.96 50.69
CA ARG A 30 15.18 -66.88 49.34
C ARG A 30 14.11 -66.68 48.28
N GLY A 31 12.99 -67.42 48.36
CA GLY A 31 11.85 -67.26 47.46
C GLY A 31 11.27 -65.84 47.48
N LYS A 32 11.04 -65.27 48.67
CA LYS A 32 10.51 -63.89 48.82
C LYS A 32 11.45 -62.82 48.26
N LYS A 33 12.76 -62.95 48.49
CA LYS A 33 13.77 -61.99 47.99
C LYS A 33 13.87 -62.00 46.47
N ILE A 34 13.76 -63.17 45.84
CA ILE A 34 13.76 -63.31 44.37
C ILE A 34 12.53 -62.62 43.76
N VAL A 35 11.34 -62.82 44.34
CA VAL A 35 10.11 -62.16 43.86
C VAL A 35 10.21 -60.65 43.97
N LEU A 36 10.73 -60.11 45.08
CA LEU A 36 10.92 -58.67 45.26
C LEU A 36 11.93 -58.09 44.28
N LEU A 37 13.05 -58.79 44.03
CA LEU A 37 14.03 -58.36 43.02
C LEU A 37 13.38 -58.30 41.63
N ASN A 38 12.63 -59.35 41.26
CA ASN A 38 11.96 -59.43 39.97
C ASN A 38 10.93 -58.30 39.78
N LEU A 39 10.12 -58.01 40.81
CA LEU A 39 9.16 -56.90 40.77
C LEU A 39 9.88 -55.55 40.61
N ASN A 40 10.98 -55.33 41.35
CA ASN A 40 11.77 -54.11 41.22
C ASN A 40 12.42 -54.00 39.85
N THR A 41 12.95 -55.08 39.27
CA THR A 41 13.53 -55.05 37.92
C THR A 41 12.50 -54.81 36.83
N VAL A 42 11.30 -55.41 36.94
CA VAL A 42 10.21 -55.18 35.98
C VAL A 42 9.71 -53.74 36.07
N PHE A 43 9.59 -53.20 37.29
CA PHE A 43 9.20 -51.81 37.51
C PHE A 43 10.22 -50.82 36.95
N LEU A 44 11.52 -51.06 37.18
CA LEU A 44 12.60 -50.24 36.61
C LEU A 44 12.60 -50.29 35.08
N PHE A 45 12.36 -51.46 34.49
CA PHE A 45 12.26 -51.60 33.03
C PHE A 45 11.09 -50.80 32.45
N ILE A 46 9.93 -50.81 33.13
CA ILE A 46 8.75 -50.03 32.73
C ILE A 46 9.05 -48.52 32.80
N ILE A 47 9.66 -48.05 33.90
CA ILE A 47 10.05 -46.64 34.03
C ILE A 47 11.03 -46.25 32.92
N TYR A 48 12.05 -47.07 32.68
CA TYR A 48 13.04 -46.81 31.65
C TYR A 48 12.40 -46.72 30.25
N ALA A 49 11.48 -47.62 29.92
CA ALA A 49 10.73 -47.59 28.66
C ALA A 49 9.84 -46.33 28.53
N ILE A 50 9.22 -45.87 29.63
CA ILE A 50 8.44 -44.62 29.64
C ILE A 50 9.36 -43.40 29.45
N CYS A 51 10.51 -43.37 30.13
CA CYS A 51 11.49 -42.31 30.00
C CYS A 51 12.00 -42.18 28.56
N ILE A 52 12.34 -43.31 27.90
CA ILE A 52 12.76 -43.30 26.49
C ILE A 52 11.66 -42.75 25.60
N LYS A 53 10.41 -43.20 25.76
CA LYS A 53 9.29 -42.72 24.95
C LYS A 53 9.08 -41.21 25.10
N LEU A 54 9.17 -40.70 26.33
CA LEU A 54 9.08 -39.27 26.57
C LEU A 54 10.25 -38.54 25.90
N GLU A 55 11.48 -39.04 26.02
CA GLU A 55 12.63 -38.42 25.35
C GLU A 55 12.49 -38.39 23.82
N GLU A 56 11.97 -39.46 23.22
CA GLU A 56 11.62 -39.53 21.79
C GLU A 56 10.55 -38.49 21.43
N GLU A 57 9.47 -38.36 22.22
CA GLU A 57 8.44 -37.35 21.98
C GLU A 57 8.98 -35.92 22.06
N TRP A 58 9.83 -35.64 23.04
CA TRP A 58 10.45 -34.33 23.23
C TRP A 58 11.41 -34.00 22.09
N THR A 59 12.25 -34.96 21.69
CA THR A 59 13.17 -34.77 20.55
C THR A 59 12.40 -34.58 19.24
N MET A 60 11.32 -35.32 19.00
CA MET A 60 10.45 -35.11 17.84
C MET A 60 9.82 -33.72 17.83
N LYS A 61 9.36 -33.23 18.99
CA LYS A 61 8.79 -31.88 19.11
C LYS A 61 9.84 -30.80 18.80
N ILE A 62 11.02 -30.91 19.40
CA ILE A 62 12.14 -29.98 19.16
C ILE A 62 12.53 -30.00 17.67
N GLN A 63 12.66 -31.17 17.07
CA GLN A 63 12.99 -31.32 15.66
C GLN A 63 11.95 -30.64 14.76
N ARG A 64 10.65 -30.80 15.07
CA ARG A 64 9.55 -30.19 14.33
C ARG A 64 9.58 -28.67 14.43
N GLU A 65 9.77 -28.13 15.63
CA GLU A 65 9.86 -26.68 15.86
C GLU A 65 11.08 -26.09 15.16
N ASN A 66 12.23 -26.77 15.24
CA ASN A 66 13.46 -26.37 14.53
C ASN A 66 13.27 -26.37 13.01
N ASN A 67 12.62 -27.39 12.44
CA ASN A 67 12.33 -27.43 11.01
C ASN A 67 11.41 -26.28 10.58
N MET A 68 10.35 -26.01 11.35
CA MET A 68 9.44 -24.88 11.08
C MET A 68 10.17 -23.53 11.19
N LEU A 69 11.07 -23.39 12.17
CA LEU A 69 11.88 -22.18 12.32
C LEU A 69 12.84 -22.01 11.14
N MET A 70 13.51 -23.09 10.72
CA MET A 70 14.41 -23.09 9.57
C MET A 70 13.68 -22.74 8.28
N GLU A 71 12.45 -23.21 8.09
CA GLU A 71 11.62 -22.82 6.95
C GLU A 71 11.31 -21.32 6.96
N LYS A 72 10.90 -20.76 8.11
CA LYS A 72 10.64 -19.32 8.27
C LYS A 72 11.90 -18.48 8.03
N ILE A 73 13.04 -18.88 8.60
CA ILE A 73 14.31 -18.20 8.39
C ILE A 73 14.70 -18.30 6.91
N SER A 74 14.57 -19.47 6.29
CA SER A 74 14.89 -19.67 4.89
C SER A 74 14.00 -18.82 3.98
N HIS A 75 12.73 -18.64 4.32
CA HIS A 75 11.83 -17.72 3.64
C HIS A 75 12.27 -16.26 3.77
N ILE A 76 12.62 -15.80 4.98
CA ILE A 76 13.15 -14.45 5.24
C ILE A 76 14.53 -14.23 4.57
N MET A 77 15.35 -15.26 4.46
CA MET A 77 16.65 -15.16 3.79
C MET A 77 16.49 -15.09 2.27
N ARG A 78 15.49 -15.78 1.70
CA ARG A 78 15.16 -15.70 0.28
C ARG A 78 14.52 -14.37 -0.10
N THR A 79 13.62 -13.88 0.74
CA THR A 79 12.90 -12.62 0.54
C THR A 79 13.53 -11.59 1.45
N THR A 80 14.37 -10.68 0.95
CA THR A 80 15.25 -9.71 1.64
C THR A 80 14.57 -8.76 2.66
N GLY A 81 13.68 -9.26 3.52
CA GLY A 81 12.85 -8.48 4.43
C GLY A 81 11.84 -7.60 3.72
N GLU A 82 11.19 -8.09 2.65
CA GLU A 82 10.12 -7.31 2.00
C GLU A 82 8.94 -7.17 2.98
N ILE A 83 8.75 -5.95 3.49
CA ILE A 83 7.68 -5.61 4.43
C ILE A 83 6.39 -5.47 3.63
N ASP A 84 5.42 -6.36 3.87
CA ASP A 84 4.09 -6.38 3.27
C ASP A 84 3.15 -5.28 3.80
N ASN A 85 3.66 -4.38 4.64
CA ASN A 85 2.91 -3.28 5.23
C ASN A 85 2.70 -2.10 4.26
N LYS A 86 2.34 -2.39 3.02
CA LYS A 86 1.92 -1.38 2.04
C LYS A 86 0.40 -1.32 2.06
N ASN A 87 -0.12 -0.66 3.09
CA ASN A 87 -1.55 -0.47 3.22
C ASN A 87 -2.02 0.67 2.30
N TYR A 88 -2.70 0.31 1.21
CA TYR A 88 -3.28 1.27 0.27
C TYR A 88 -4.59 1.81 0.84
N TYR A 89 -4.49 2.86 1.65
CA TYR A 89 -5.65 3.59 2.09
C TYR A 89 -6.07 4.62 1.04
N ASP A 90 -7.26 4.46 0.49
CA ASP A 90 -7.91 5.54 -0.23
C ASP A 90 -8.19 6.70 0.73
N SER A 91 -7.64 7.87 0.42
CA SER A 91 -7.89 9.09 1.20
C SER A 91 -9.35 9.53 1.04
N LYS A 92 -10.22 9.06 1.94
CA LYS A 92 -11.63 9.46 2.00
C LYS A 92 -11.73 10.86 2.60
N SER A 93 -11.82 11.87 1.73
CA SER A 93 -12.19 13.22 2.13
C SER A 93 -13.68 13.28 2.48
N LEU A 94 -14.01 13.74 3.69
CA LEU A 94 -15.39 13.96 4.18
C LEU A 94 -16.19 15.00 3.37
N GLY A 95 -15.61 15.63 2.35
CA GLY A 95 -16.25 16.64 1.51
C GLY A 95 -16.30 16.32 0.02
N LYS A 96 -15.88 15.12 -0.42
CA LYS A 96 -15.78 14.78 -1.86
C LYS A 96 -17.13 14.89 -2.58
N GLU A 97 -18.17 14.34 -1.99
CA GLU A 97 -19.52 14.32 -2.56
C GLU A 97 -20.12 15.73 -2.66
N LYS A 98 -20.01 16.53 -1.58
CA LYS A 98 -20.45 17.92 -1.58
C LYS A 98 -19.74 18.75 -2.66
N ARG A 99 -18.42 18.55 -2.83
CA ARG A 99 -17.64 19.22 -3.88
C ARG A 99 -18.06 18.79 -5.29
N GLN A 100 -18.39 17.51 -5.49
CA GLN A 100 -18.88 17.01 -6.77
C GLN A 100 -20.26 17.58 -7.12
N LEU A 101 -21.18 17.65 -6.16
CA LEU A 101 -22.50 18.26 -6.36
C LEU A 101 -22.40 19.75 -6.70
N GLU A 102 -21.54 20.49 -5.99
CA GLU A 102 -21.33 21.92 -6.28
C GLU A 102 -20.70 22.12 -7.67
N LEU A 103 -19.75 21.26 -8.06
CA LEU A 103 -19.15 21.30 -9.39
C LEU A 103 -20.20 21.07 -10.50
N LEU A 104 -21.11 20.12 -10.31
CA LEU A 104 -22.21 19.85 -11.24
C LEU A 104 -23.16 21.04 -11.34
N ARG A 105 -23.49 21.67 -10.20
CA ARG A 105 -24.32 22.87 -10.15
C ARG A 105 -23.68 24.02 -10.93
N ILE A 106 -22.42 24.35 -10.63
CA ILE A 106 -21.66 25.41 -11.31
C ILE A 106 -21.57 25.13 -12.81
N THR A 107 -21.31 23.87 -13.19
CA THR A 107 -21.21 23.48 -14.61
C THR A 107 -22.52 23.71 -15.34
N LYS A 108 -23.65 23.33 -14.73
CA LYS A 108 -24.99 23.58 -15.30
C LYS A 108 -25.29 25.08 -15.42
N GLU A 109 -24.96 25.86 -14.40
CA GLU A 109 -25.12 27.33 -14.44
C GLU A 109 -24.28 27.97 -15.55
N ASN A 110 -23.01 27.56 -15.67
CA ASN A 110 -22.11 28.02 -16.74
C ASN A 110 -22.63 27.64 -18.13
N GLN A 111 -23.17 26.44 -18.32
CA GLN A 111 -23.78 26.03 -19.59
C GLN A 111 -24.99 26.91 -19.96
N MET A 112 -25.83 27.26 -18.98
CA MET A 112 -26.98 28.16 -19.22
C MET A 112 -26.50 29.57 -19.60
N ILE A 113 -25.48 30.10 -18.92
CA ILE A 113 -24.88 31.40 -19.25
C ILE A 113 -24.29 31.37 -20.66
N LEU A 114 -23.53 30.33 -21.00
CA LEU A 114 -22.93 30.18 -22.32
C LEU A 114 -24.00 30.12 -23.41
N SER A 115 -25.07 29.36 -23.19
CA SER A 115 -26.21 29.29 -24.12
C SER A 115 -26.84 30.66 -24.32
N ARG A 116 -27.06 31.43 -23.25
CA ARG A 116 -27.58 32.80 -23.34
C ARG A 116 -26.65 33.72 -24.12
N LEU A 117 -25.34 33.71 -23.80
CA LEU A 117 -24.34 34.52 -24.50
C LEU A 117 -24.27 34.17 -25.99
N SER A 118 -24.38 32.88 -26.34
CA SER A 118 -24.37 32.43 -27.73
C SER A 118 -25.61 32.89 -28.52
N GLN A 119 -26.77 32.98 -27.84
CA GLN A 119 -28.03 33.44 -28.44
C GLN A 119 -28.13 34.96 -28.51
N CYS A 120 -27.46 35.68 -27.60
CA CYS A 120 -27.31 37.12 -27.67
C CYS A 120 -26.50 37.51 -28.91
N ARG A 121 -27.19 37.92 -29.98
CA ARG A 121 -26.55 38.60 -31.11
C ARG A 121 -26.13 40.02 -30.70
N SER A 122 -24.91 40.42 -31.05
CA SER A 122 -24.48 41.81 -30.92
C SER A 122 -25.39 42.69 -31.77
N HIS A 123 -26.12 43.63 -31.15
CA HIS A 123 -26.86 44.69 -31.87
C HIS A 123 -25.94 45.68 -32.62
N TYR A 124 -24.63 45.43 -32.63
CA TYR A 124 -23.61 46.30 -33.19
C TYR A 124 -23.48 46.09 -34.71
N ASN A 125 -24.27 46.83 -35.49
CA ASN A 125 -24.11 46.89 -36.94
C ASN A 125 -23.11 48.00 -37.30
N LEU A 126 -21.81 47.64 -37.40
CA LEU A 126 -20.73 48.60 -37.75
C LEU A 126 -21.06 49.43 -38.99
N ARG A 127 -21.66 48.81 -40.01
CA ARG A 127 -21.98 49.49 -41.27
C ARG A 127 -23.04 50.57 -41.03
N SER A 128 -24.12 50.25 -40.33
CA SER A 128 -25.16 51.23 -39.98
C SER A 128 -24.59 52.36 -39.13
N TRP A 129 -23.75 52.04 -38.14
CA TRP A 129 -23.13 53.05 -37.27
C TRP A 129 -22.16 53.95 -38.03
N HIS A 130 -21.40 53.39 -38.97
CA HIS A 130 -20.50 54.16 -39.83
C HIS A 130 -21.29 55.10 -40.75
N GLU A 131 -22.37 54.62 -41.35
CA GLU A 131 -23.26 55.43 -42.17
C GLU A 131 -23.90 56.58 -41.37
N ASP A 132 -24.39 56.29 -40.16
CA ASP A 132 -24.97 57.31 -39.28
C ASP A 132 -23.92 58.33 -38.82
N TRP A 133 -22.71 57.87 -38.49
CA TRP A 133 -21.59 58.75 -38.17
C TRP A 133 -21.21 59.67 -39.34
N LEU A 134 -21.17 59.15 -40.57
CA LEU A 134 -20.93 59.95 -41.78
C LEU A 134 -22.05 60.98 -42.01
N LYS A 135 -23.32 60.62 -41.78
CA LYS A 135 -24.44 61.57 -41.84
C LYS A 135 -24.28 62.67 -40.79
N THR A 136 -23.93 62.31 -39.56
CA THR A 136 -23.67 63.27 -38.48
C THR A 136 -22.53 64.21 -38.86
N LEU A 137 -21.41 63.70 -39.39
CA LEU A 137 -20.31 64.54 -39.87
C LEU A 137 -20.76 65.53 -40.95
N LYS A 138 -21.55 65.07 -41.92
CA LYS A 138 -22.06 65.95 -42.98
C LYS A 138 -22.94 67.07 -42.42
N VAL A 139 -23.83 66.75 -41.48
CA VAL A 139 -24.68 67.73 -40.79
C VAL A 139 -23.83 68.71 -39.99
N MET A 140 -22.87 68.17 -39.23
CA MET A 140 -21.95 68.99 -38.46
C MET A 140 -21.21 69.96 -39.36
N ASP A 141 -20.71 69.53 -40.53
CA ASP A 141 -19.99 70.38 -41.48
C ASP A 141 -20.90 71.43 -42.11
N SER A 142 -22.16 71.11 -42.39
CA SER A 142 -23.13 72.09 -42.89
C SER A 142 -23.54 73.16 -41.86
N ILE A 143 -23.51 72.83 -40.56
CA ILE A 143 -23.90 73.76 -39.47
C ILE A 143 -22.66 74.47 -38.90
N ALA A 144 -21.46 74.05 -39.29
CA ALA A 144 -20.22 74.62 -38.78
C ALA A 144 -20.08 76.08 -39.21
N ARG A 145 -19.90 76.98 -38.24
CA ARG A 145 -19.58 78.40 -38.51
C ARG A 145 -18.20 78.59 -39.15
N TYR A 146 -17.29 77.61 -39.00
CA TYR A 146 -15.95 77.63 -39.55
C TYR A 146 -15.60 76.26 -40.17
N PRO A 147 -14.85 76.21 -41.29
CA PRO A 147 -14.55 74.97 -41.99
C PRO A 147 -13.66 74.05 -41.13
N ARG A 148 -14.16 72.84 -40.81
CA ARG A 148 -13.44 71.83 -40.04
C ARG A 148 -12.77 70.83 -40.99
N GLY A 149 -11.51 71.05 -41.34
CA GLY A 149 -10.81 70.12 -42.23
C GLY A 149 -9.49 70.57 -42.85
N ARG A 150 -8.60 71.28 -42.14
CA ARG A 150 -7.24 71.58 -42.65
C ARG A 150 -6.09 71.00 -41.83
N THR A 151 -6.35 70.46 -40.64
CA THR A 151 -5.30 70.03 -39.71
C THR A 151 -4.83 68.59 -39.93
N ASN A 152 -5.56 67.76 -40.69
CA ASN A 152 -5.21 66.36 -40.90
C ASN A 152 -4.41 66.11 -42.20
N GLU A 153 -4.44 67.03 -43.17
CA GLU A 153 -3.63 66.92 -44.40
C GLU A 153 -2.12 67.13 -44.14
N GLN A 154 -1.76 67.84 -43.06
CA GLN A 154 -0.38 68.07 -42.67
C GLN A 154 0.25 66.85 -41.98
N LYS A 155 -0.54 66.02 -41.28
CA LYS A 155 -0.02 64.80 -40.62
C LYS A 155 0.26 63.67 -41.62
N VAL A 156 -0.53 63.53 -42.69
CA VAL A 156 -0.29 62.50 -43.72
C VAL A 156 0.99 62.79 -44.53
N LYS A 157 1.30 64.07 -44.80
CA LYS A 157 2.54 64.49 -45.48
C LYS A 157 3.81 64.32 -44.63
N ASN A 158 3.69 64.44 -43.31
CA ASN A 158 4.81 64.21 -42.38
C ASN A 158 5.10 62.72 -42.15
N ILE A 159 4.10 61.85 -42.27
CA ILE A 159 4.30 60.40 -42.17
C ILE A 159 4.89 59.83 -43.47
N SER A 160 4.43 60.31 -44.64
CA SER A 160 4.98 59.86 -45.94
C SER A 160 6.42 60.32 -46.20
N SER A 161 6.88 61.40 -45.55
CA SER A 161 8.28 61.86 -45.60
C SER A 161 9.19 61.12 -44.61
N PHE A 162 8.64 60.55 -43.53
CA PHE A 162 9.39 59.73 -42.56
C PHE A 162 9.67 58.31 -43.08
N PHE A 163 8.73 57.72 -43.84
CA PHE A 163 8.92 56.38 -44.43
C PHE A 163 9.80 56.36 -45.70
N ARG A 164 10.22 57.53 -46.21
CA ARG A 164 11.06 57.62 -47.43
C ARG A 164 12.57 57.69 -47.15
N SER A 165 12.96 57.82 -45.89
CA SER A 165 14.37 57.92 -45.45
C SER A 165 14.88 56.67 -44.71
N SER A 166 14.05 55.66 -44.49
CA SER A 166 14.48 54.37 -43.92
C SER A 166 14.17 53.24 -44.89
N SER A 167 15.14 52.93 -45.75
CA SER A 167 15.23 51.62 -46.39
C SER A 167 15.47 50.56 -45.32
N ILE A 168 14.40 49.99 -44.76
CA ILE A 168 14.48 48.76 -43.96
C ILE A 168 13.33 47.85 -44.40
N ASN A 169 13.72 46.72 -44.96
CA ASN A 169 12.87 45.63 -45.43
C ASN A 169 11.90 45.19 -44.32
N LEU A 170 10.59 45.39 -44.50
CA LEU A 170 9.59 44.68 -43.70
C LEU A 170 9.23 43.37 -44.39
N ILE A 171 9.68 42.30 -43.72
CA ILE A 171 9.27 40.91 -43.86
C ILE A 171 7.75 40.84 -44.03
N SER A 172 7.31 40.05 -45.02
CA SER A 172 5.92 39.66 -45.17
C SER A 172 5.47 38.84 -43.95
N THR A 173 4.86 39.47 -42.96
CA THR A 173 4.02 38.75 -42.02
C THR A 173 2.62 38.69 -42.60
N THR A 174 2.38 37.64 -43.39
CA THR A 174 1.05 37.09 -43.60
C THR A 174 0.45 36.83 -42.22
N CYS A 175 -0.47 37.68 -41.79
CA CYS A 175 -1.30 37.43 -40.63
C CYS A 175 -2.25 36.29 -41.00
N ASN A 176 -1.79 35.08 -40.75
CA ASN A 176 -2.61 33.88 -40.84
C ASN A 176 -3.78 34.03 -39.88
N PHE A 177 -4.97 33.80 -40.41
CA PHE A 177 -6.15 33.39 -39.66
C PHE A 177 -5.75 32.26 -38.69
N CYS A 178 -5.48 32.59 -37.42
CA CYS A 178 -5.58 31.60 -36.36
C CYS A 178 -7.07 31.42 -36.08
N THR A 179 -7.64 30.38 -36.69
CA THR A 179 -8.94 29.84 -36.31
C THR A 179 -8.92 29.47 -34.84
N LEU A 180 -10.00 29.79 -34.13
CA LEU A 180 -10.23 29.48 -32.71
C LEU A 180 -10.22 27.97 -32.37
N ASN A 181 -9.89 27.10 -33.33
CA ASN A 181 -9.85 25.65 -33.18
C ASN A 181 -8.47 25.08 -32.79
N ASP A 182 -7.40 25.87 -32.80
CA ASP A 182 -6.05 25.36 -32.46
C ASP A 182 -5.67 25.50 -30.97
N LEU A 183 -6.51 26.15 -30.15
CA LEU A 183 -6.30 26.26 -28.70
C LEU A 183 -6.99 25.15 -27.87
N LEU A 184 -7.69 24.21 -28.51
CA LEU A 184 -8.42 23.13 -27.82
C LEU A 184 -7.72 21.76 -27.85
N ASN A 185 -6.55 21.65 -28.48
CA ASN A 185 -5.74 20.41 -28.49
C ASN A 185 -4.43 20.50 -27.68
N CYS A 186 -4.26 21.51 -26.83
CA CYS A 186 -3.10 21.60 -25.92
C CYS A 186 -3.41 21.32 -24.45
N ILE A 187 -4.64 20.89 -24.12
CA ILE A 187 -4.99 20.36 -22.80
C ILE A 187 -5.89 19.13 -23.00
N ILE A 188 -5.27 18.04 -23.45
CA ILE A 188 -5.49 16.61 -23.11
C ILE A 188 -4.37 15.83 -23.79
#